data_AF-V4ABG1-F1
#
_entry.id   AF-V4ABG1-F1
#
_cell.length_a   1.000
_cell.length_b   1.000
_cell.length_c   1.000
_cell.angle_alpha   90.00
_cell.angle_beta   90.00
_cell.angle_gamma   90.00
#
_symmetry.space_group_name_H-M   'P 1'
#
loop_
_entity.id
_entity.type
_entity.pdbx_description
1 polymer ?
#
loop_
_entity_poly.entity_id
_entity_poly.type
_entity_poly.pdbx_seq_one_letter_code
_entity_poly.pdbx_strand_id
1 'polypeptide(L)'
;DGVLEPWAAWSECSLSCGGGISERERSCIGPEYNGKDCTGPLVETKPCNEQNCPIDGIWKEWSTWDECSLTCGGGTQNRRRECIEPKFGGAACPGDALESKDCNIQNC
;
A
#
# COMPACT_ATOMS: atom_id res chain seq x y z
N ASP A 1 -12.22 36.32 31.22
CA ASP A 1 -11.91 34.90 31.00
C ASP A 1 -11.67 34.66 29.52
N GLY A 2 -10.78 33.72 29.19
CA GLY A 2 -10.45 33.35 27.82
C GLY A 2 -11.60 32.59 27.16
N VAL A 3 -11.75 32.79 25.85
CA VAL A 3 -12.77 32.15 25.02
C VAL A 3 -12.08 31.26 24.00
N LEU A 4 -12.54 30.02 23.90
CA LEU A 4 -12.06 29.07 22.90
C LEU A 4 -12.75 29.37 21.56
N GLU A 5 -11.94 29.55 20.53
CA GLU A 5 -12.45 29.68 19.17
C GLU A 5 -13.11 28.39 18.68
N PRO A 6 -13.96 28.46 17.64
CA PRO A 6 -14.46 27.28 16.97
C PRO A 6 -13.31 26.40 16.48
N TRP A 7 -13.55 25.09 16.46
CA TRP A 7 -12.63 24.15 15.86
C TRP A 7 -12.42 24.43 14.37
N ALA A 8 -11.16 24.36 13.93
CA ALA A 8 -10.84 24.27 12.52
C ALA A 8 -11.43 22.97 11.91
N ALA A 9 -11.40 22.89 10.58
CA ALA A 9 -11.69 21.65 9.88
C ALA A 9 -10.66 20.58 10.26
N TRP A 10 -11.09 19.32 10.20
CA TRP A 10 -10.20 18.18 10.31
C TRP A 10 -9.17 18.19 9.19
N SER A 11 -7.92 17.87 9.52
CA SER A 11 -6.88 17.61 8.52
C SER A 11 -7.24 16.39 7.67
N GLU A 12 -6.58 16.28 6.52
CA GLU A 12 -6.48 14.99 5.84
C GLU A 12 -5.91 13.93 6.78
N CYS A 13 -6.29 12.68 6.54
CA CYS A 13 -5.79 11.57 7.34
C CYS A 13 -4.28 11.39 7.12
N SER A 14 -3.53 11.14 8.18
CA SER A 14 -2.08 10.93 8.10
C SER A 14 -1.68 9.73 7.22
N LEU A 15 -2.57 8.75 7.09
CA LEU A 15 -2.39 7.55 6.28
C LEU A 15 -3.62 7.34 5.39
N SER A 16 -3.43 6.84 4.18
CA SER A 16 -4.53 6.52 3.24
C SER A 16 -5.21 5.19 3.53
N CYS A 17 -4.62 4.33 4.36
CA CYS A 17 -5.11 3.02 4.77
C CYS A 17 -4.33 2.54 6.02
N GLY A 18 -4.76 1.45 6.63
CA GLY A 18 -4.07 0.82 7.76
C GLY A 18 -4.26 1.51 9.10
N GLY A 19 -5.16 2.50 9.17
CA GLY A 19 -5.43 3.28 10.37
C GLY A 19 -4.45 4.44 10.56
N GLY A 20 -4.90 5.64 10.23
CA GLY A 20 -4.19 6.89 10.49
C GLY A 20 -4.91 7.76 11.53
N ILE A 21 -4.41 8.98 11.69
CA ILE A 21 -4.97 10.00 12.57
C ILE A 21 -5.27 11.25 11.75
N SER A 22 -6.45 11.83 11.99
CA SER A 22 -6.80 13.17 11.55
C SER A 22 -6.81 14.08 12.77
N GLU A 23 -6.31 15.30 12.61
CA GLU A 23 -6.15 16.28 13.68
C GLU A 23 -6.94 17.55 13.36
N ARG A 24 -7.43 18.22 14.39
CA ARG A 24 -7.95 19.59 14.27
C ARG A 24 -7.47 20.41 15.45
N GLU A 25 -7.35 21.71 15.21
CA GLU A 25 -6.91 22.68 16.21
C GLU A 25 -7.94 23.80 16.40
N ARG A 26 -7.86 24.45 17.55
CA ARG A 26 -8.55 25.71 17.85
C ARG A 26 -7.65 26.58 18.71
N SER A 27 -7.88 27.88 18.66
CA SER A 27 -7.12 28.85 19.45
C SER A 27 -7.90 29.31 20.68
N CYS A 28 -7.17 29.84 21.66
CA CYS A 28 -7.72 30.57 22.79
C CYS A 28 -7.52 32.08 22.56
N ILE A 29 -8.58 32.86 22.72
CA ILE A 29 -8.50 34.32 22.75
C ILE A 29 -8.65 34.80 24.20
N GLY A 30 -7.68 35.60 24.68
CA GLY A 30 -7.61 36.08 26.06
C GLY A 30 -6.69 35.22 26.95
N PRO A 31 -6.70 35.38 28.29
CA PRO A 31 -7.54 36.27 29.08
C PRO A 31 -6.96 37.69 29.24
N GLU A 32 -7.80 38.71 29.08
CA GLU A 32 -7.43 40.08 29.42
C GLU A 32 -7.61 40.35 30.93
N TYR A 33 -6.88 41.35 31.46
CA TYR A 33 -7.03 41.87 32.83
C TYR A 33 -7.08 40.80 33.95
N ASN A 34 -6.11 39.88 34.00
CA ASN A 34 -6.06 38.78 34.98
C ASN A 34 -7.29 37.86 34.99
N GLY A 35 -8.03 37.78 33.87
CA GLY A 35 -9.09 36.78 33.71
C GLY A 35 -8.56 35.34 33.73
N LYS A 36 -9.46 34.36 33.86
CA LYS A 36 -9.08 32.94 33.80
C LYS A 36 -8.74 32.53 32.37
N ASP A 37 -7.69 31.74 32.21
CA ASP A 37 -7.29 31.18 30.91
C ASP A 37 -8.36 30.22 30.34
N CYS A 38 -8.30 29.94 29.04
CA CYS A 38 -9.19 28.97 28.41
C CYS A 38 -9.05 27.59 29.06
N THR A 39 -10.18 26.92 29.26
CA THR A 39 -10.20 25.56 29.81
C THR A 39 -10.65 24.57 28.74
N GLY A 40 -9.79 23.61 28.41
CA GLY A 40 -10.07 22.53 27.47
C GLY A 40 -8.93 22.29 26.47
N PRO A 41 -9.04 21.25 25.64
CA PRO A 41 -8.01 20.93 24.65
C PRO A 41 -7.99 21.97 23.53
N LEU A 42 -6.80 22.31 23.04
CA LEU A 42 -6.59 23.12 21.83
C LEU A 42 -6.39 22.26 20.58
N VAL A 43 -6.14 20.96 20.77
CA VAL A 43 -5.92 19.97 19.72
C VAL A 43 -6.80 18.76 19.99
N GLU A 44 -7.40 18.21 18.95
CA GLU A 44 -8.17 16.97 19.01
C GLU A 44 -7.75 16.04 17.88
N THR A 45 -7.73 14.74 18.17
CA THR A 45 -7.37 13.69 17.20
C THR A 45 -8.48 12.66 17.10
N LYS A 46 -8.62 12.05 15.92
CA LYS A 46 -9.52 10.92 15.70
C LYS A 46 -8.91 9.88 14.75
N PRO A 47 -9.26 8.60 14.89
CA PRO A 47 -8.86 7.58 13.91
C PRO A 47 -9.52 7.85 12.56
N CYS A 48 -8.82 7.49 11.49
CA CYS A 48 -9.31 7.56 10.12
C CYS A 48 -8.65 6.47 9.26
N ASN A 49 -9.24 6.18 8.10
CA ASN A 49 -8.72 5.23 7.10
C ASN A 49 -8.32 3.85 7.66
N GLU A 50 -9.20 3.26 8.47
CA GLU A 50 -8.98 1.96 9.13
C GLU A 50 -9.10 0.75 8.19
N GLN A 51 -9.44 0.95 6.91
CA GLN A 51 -9.40 -0.11 5.90
C GLN A 51 -8.00 -0.69 5.76
N ASN A 52 -7.91 -2.00 5.48
CA ASN A 52 -6.65 -2.65 5.17
C ASN A 52 -5.98 -1.99 3.95
N CYS A 53 -4.65 -1.89 4.00
CA CYS A 53 -3.90 -1.42 2.84
C CYS A 53 -3.89 -2.45 1.71
N PRO A 54 -3.88 -2.00 0.44
CA PRO A 54 -3.69 -2.88 -0.70
C PRO A 54 -2.38 -3.67 -0.55
N ILE A 55 -2.45 -4.97 -0.80
CA ILE A 55 -1.28 -5.85 -0.86
C ILE A 55 -1.20 -6.38 -2.28
N ASP A 56 -0.18 -5.97 -3.02
CA ASP A 56 0.02 -6.40 -4.39
C ASP A 56 0.39 -7.88 -4.47
N GLY A 57 0.05 -8.49 -5.59
CA GLY A 57 0.40 -9.87 -5.89
C GLY A 57 1.90 -9.99 -6.13
N ILE A 58 2.49 -11.06 -5.61
CA ILE A 58 3.93 -11.31 -5.70
C ILE A 58 4.18 -12.62 -6.41
N TRP A 59 5.07 -12.62 -7.40
CA TRP A 59 5.51 -13.86 -8.03
C TRP A 59 6.34 -14.70 -7.06
N LYS A 60 6.03 -15.98 -6.98
CA LYS A 60 6.98 -16.97 -6.48
C LYS A 60 8.15 -17.11 -7.45
N GLU A 61 9.19 -17.80 -7.01
CA GLU A 61 10.29 -18.17 -7.89
C GLU A 61 9.79 -18.97 -9.09
N TRP A 62 10.48 -18.79 -10.22
CA TRP A 62 10.27 -19.63 -11.38
C TRP A 62 10.59 -21.09 -11.06
N SER A 63 9.82 -22.00 -11.61
CA SER A 63 10.20 -23.40 -11.72
C SER A 63 11.51 -23.54 -12.48
N THR A 64 12.13 -24.71 -12.33
CA THR A 64 13.15 -25.12 -13.29
C THR A 64 12.56 -25.15 -14.70
N TRP A 65 13.43 -24.99 -15.69
CA TRP A 65 13.03 -25.23 -17.08
C TRP A 65 12.66 -26.70 -17.24
N ASP A 66 11.57 -26.95 -17.96
CA ASP A 66 11.20 -28.25 -18.48
C ASP A 66 12.30 -28.76 -19.42
N GLU A 67 12.32 -30.07 -19.67
CA GLU A 67 13.21 -30.63 -20.69
C GLU A 67 12.90 -30.04 -22.08
N CYS A 68 13.94 -29.89 -22.89
CA CYS A 68 13.77 -29.42 -24.26
C CYS A 68 12.93 -30.42 -25.06
N SER A 69 11.97 -29.93 -25.84
CA SER A 69 11.08 -30.76 -26.65
C SER A 69 11.81 -31.66 -27.66
N LEU A 70 13.03 -31.27 -28.06
CA LEU A 70 13.87 -31.98 -29.01
C LEU A 70 15.32 -32.02 -28.48
N THR A 71 16.06 -33.08 -28.81
CA THR A 71 17.45 -33.25 -28.38
C THR A 71 18.48 -32.64 -29.34
N CYS A 72 18.06 -32.30 -30.55
CA CYS A 72 18.85 -31.67 -31.63
C CYS A 72 17.87 -30.98 -32.60
N GLY A 73 18.39 -30.16 -33.52
CA GLY A 73 17.61 -29.54 -34.59
C GLY A 73 16.72 -28.37 -34.17
N GLY A 74 16.84 -27.90 -32.92
CA GLY A 74 16.06 -26.80 -32.35
C GLY A 74 14.71 -27.25 -31.79
N GLY A 75 14.55 -27.16 -30.47
CA GLY A 75 13.30 -27.38 -29.75
C GLY A 75 12.93 -26.19 -28.85
N THR A 76 11.91 -26.38 -28.03
CA THR A 76 11.43 -25.36 -27.07
C THR A 76 11.37 -25.95 -25.68
N GLN A 77 11.71 -25.15 -24.67
CA GLN A 77 11.52 -25.47 -23.26
C GLN A 77 10.73 -24.36 -22.59
N ASN A 78 10.00 -24.72 -21.55
CA ASN A 78 9.14 -23.81 -20.82
C ASN A 78 9.51 -23.78 -19.34
N ARG A 79 9.16 -22.71 -18.64
CA ARG A 79 9.12 -22.68 -17.18
C ARG A 79 7.91 -21.90 -16.71
N ARG A 80 7.47 -22.15 -15.49
CA ARG A 80 6.25 -21.57 -14.91
C ARG A 80 6.54 -20.93 -13.57
N ARG A 81 5.73 -19.97 -13.18
CA ARG A 81 5.73 -19.39 -11.83
C ARG A 81 4.30 -19.20 -11.36
N GLU A 82 4.11 -19.17 -10.05
CA GLU A 82 2.81 -18.94 -9.43
C GLU A 82 2.74 -17.55 -8.83
N CYS A 83 1.60 -16.90 -9.00
CA CYS A 83 1.31 -15.62 -8.36
C CYS A 83 0.73 -15.86 -6.97
N ILE A 84 1.33 -15.23 -5.96
CA ILE A 84 0.65 -15.03 -4.67
C ILE A 84 -0.41 -13.94 -4.92
N GLU A 85 -1.67 -14.29 -4.70
CA GLU A 85 -2.78 -13.42 -5.06
C GLU A 85 -2.76 -12.08 -4.29
N PRO A 86 -3.11 -10.97 -4.96
CA PRO A 86 -3.26 -9.69 -4.30
C PRO A 86 -4.39 -9.73 -3.26
N LYS A 87 -4.30 -8.85 -2.25
CA LYS A 87 -5.33 -8.67 -1.23
C LYS A 87 -5.74 -7.21 -1.12
N PHE A 88 -6.95 -6.99 -0.61
CA PHE A 88 -7.47 -5.66 -0.28
C PHE A 88 -7.39 -4.65 -1.44
N GLY A 89 -7.57 -5.11 -2.68
CA GLY A 89 -7.52 -4.26 -3.87
C GLY A 89 -6.11 -3.99 -4.41
N GLY A 90 -5.09 -4.73 -3.98
CA GLY A 90 -3.76 -4.67 -4.55
C GLY A 90 -3.70 -5.10 -6.03
N ALA A 91 -2.62 -4.70 -6.70
CA ALA A 91 -2.39 -5.00 -8.10
C ALA A 91 -2.11 -6.48 -8.33
N ALA A 92 -2.58 -7.04 -9.46
CA ALA A 92 -2.22 -8.39 -9.85
C ALA A 92 -0.72 -8.52 -10.19
N CYS A 93 -0.19 -9.75 -10.13
CA CYS A 93 1.21 -9.97 -10.46
C CYS A 93 1.52 -9.53 -11.91
N PRO A 94 2.55 -8.70 -12.13
CA PRO A 94 2.83 -8.16 -13.46
C PRO A 94 3.53 -9.18 -14.37
N GLY A 95 3.09 -9.27 -15.63
CA GLY A 95 3.68 -10.14 -16.65
C GLY A 95 3.13 -11.58 -16.64
N ASP A 96 3.77 -12.47 -17.38
CA ASP A 96 3.22 -13.82 -17.65
C ASP A 96 3.63 -14.85 -16.60
N ALA A 97 2.76 -15.85 -16.40
CA ALA A 97 3.01 -17.01 -15.54
C ALA A 97 3.83 -18.12 -16.24
N LEU A 98 3.98 -18.03 -17.56
CA LEU A 98 4.67 -18.99 -18.42
C LEU A 98 5.73 -18.25 -19.21
N GLU A 99 6.95 -18.79 -19.24
CA GLU A 99 8.01 -18.34 -20.12
C GLU A 99 8.46 -19.50 -21.01
N SER A 100 8.75 -19.18 -22.27
CA SER A 100 9.16 -20.13 -23.29
C SER A 100 10.43 -19.65 -23.98
N LYS A 101 11.36 -20.56 -24.30
CA LYS A 101 12.57 -20.23 -25.06
C LYS A 101 13.04 -21.41 -25.91
N ASP A 102 13.82 -21.09 -26.94
CA ASP A 102 14.47 -22.09 -27.78
C ASP A 102 15.59 -22.83 -27.04
N CYS A 103 15.82 -24.07 -27.43
CA CYS A 103 16.83 -24.96 -26.87
C CYS A 103 17.33 -25.97 -27.91
N ASN A 104 18.49 -26.59 -27.63
CA ASN A 104 19.08 -27.64 -28.46
C ASN A 104 19.18 -27.29 -29.95
N ILE A 105 19.65 -26.07 -30.26
CA ILE A 105 19.74 -25.52 -31.63
C ILE A 105 20.90 -26.11 -32.47
N GLN A 106 21.68 -27.03 -31.93
CA GLN A 106 22.69 -27.77 -32.68
C GLN A 106 22.05 -28.61 -33.80
N ASN A 107 22.76 -28.81 -34.91
CA ASN A 107 22.31 -29.72 -35.96
C ASN A 107 22.17 -31.16 -35.42
N CYS A 108 21.18 -31.86 -35.97
CA CYS A 108 21.15 -33.31 -36.04
C CYS A 108 21.80 -33.74 -37.39
#